data_AF-H0Y9Y4-F1
#
_entry.id   AF-H0Y9Y4-F1
#
_cell.length_a   1.000
_cell.length_b   1.000
_cell.length_c   1.000
_cell.angle_alpha   90.00
_cell.angle_beta   90.00
_cell.angle_gamma   90.00
#
_symmetry.space_group_name_H-M   'P 1'
#
loop_
_entity.id
_entity.type
_entity.pdbx_description
1 polymer ?
#
loop_
_entity_poly.entity_id
_entity_poly.type
_entity_poly.pdbx_seq_one_letter_code
_entity_poly.pdbx_strand_id
1 'polypeptide(L)'
;KRLTKGGKKGAKKKVVDPFSKKDWYDVKAPAMFNIRNIGKTLVTRTQGTKIASDGLKGRVFETMIEAHVDVKTTDGYLLRLFCVGFTKKRNNQIRKTSYAQHQQVRQIRKKMMEIMTREVQTNDLKEVVNKLIPDSIGKDIEKACQSIYPLHDVFVRKVKMLKKPKFELGKLMELHGEGSSSGKATGDETGAKVERADGYEPPVQESV
;
A
#
# COMPACT_ATOMS: atom_id res chain seq x y z
N LYS A 1 -4.02 42.62 -42.87
CA LYS A 1 -2.88 41.68 -42.72
C LYS A 1 -2.83 41.27 -41.24
N ARG A 2 -3.31 40.07 -40.89
CA ARG A 2 -3.54 39.63 -39.50
C ARG A 2 -2.26 38.95 -38.95
N LEU A 3 -1.69 39.46 -37.87
CA LEU A 3 -0.55 38.85 -37.17
C LEU A 3 -1.00 37.52 -36.54
N THR A 4 -0.38 36.41 -36.92
CA THR A 4 -0.58 35.11 -36.29
C THR A 4 0.30 34.99 -35.03
N LYS A 5 -0.33 34.84 -33.86
CA LYS A 5 0.35 34.41 -32.63
C LYS A 5 0.81 32.96 -32.82
N GLY A 6 2.08 32.75 -33.12
CA GLY A 6 2.72 31.44 -33.08
C GLY A 6 2.78 30.92 -31.64
N GLY A 7 1.88 30.00 -31.30
CA GLY A 7 1.87 29.30 -30.02
C GLY A 7 3.18 28.54 -29.81
N LYS A 8 3.86 28.81 -28.71
CA LYS A 8 5.09 28.13 -28.28
C LYS A 8 4.72 26.68 -27.95
N LYS A 9 4.93 25.76 -28.91
CA LYS A 9 4.83 24.31 -28.71
C LYS A 9 5.67 23.94 -27.48
N GLY A 10 5.02 23.43 -26.44
CA GLY A 10 5.63 23.07 -25.17
C GLY A 10 6.87 22.21 -25.41
N ALA A 11 8.02 22.69 -24.95
CA ALA A 11 9.28 21.97 -25.05
C ALA A 11 9.09 20.60 -24.37
N LYS A 12 9.13 19.51 -25.17
CA LYS A 12 9.20 18.15 -24.64
C LYS A 12 10.34 18.12 -23.62
N LYS A 13 10.02 17.87 -22.35
CA LYS A 13 11.03 17.71 -21.29
C LYS A 13 12.03 16.69 -21.79
N LYS A 14 13.30 17.11 -21.96
CA LYS A 14 14.37 16.20 -22.35
C LYS A 14 14.36 15.02 -21.39
N VAL A 15 14.34 13.81 -21.92
CA VAL A 15 14.47 12.59 -21.10
C VAL A 15 15.88 12.62 -20.54
N VAL A 16 16.00 12.93 -19.25
CA VAL A 16 17.27 12.97 -18.52
C VAL A 16 17.45 11.64 -17.83
N ASP A 17 18.63 11.04 -17.97
CA ASP A 17 18.99 9.79 -17.31
C ASP A 17 18.73 9.89 -15.78
N PRO A 18 17.90 9.02 -15.19
CA PRO A 18 17.66 8.99 -13.75
C PRO A 18 18.93 8.86 -12.88
N PHE A 19 20.01 8.28 -13.42
CA PHE A 19 21.28 8.12 -12.71
C PHE A 19 22.16 9.36 -12.75
N SER A 20 21.94 10.29 -13.69
CA SER A 20 22.70 11.54 -13.76
C SER A 20 22.53 12.43 -12.52
N LYS A 21 21.47 12.22 -11.73
CA LYS A 21 21.18 12.94 -10.49
C LYS A 21 21.71 12.21 -9.24
N LYS A 22 22.36 11.06 -9.39
CA LYS A 22 22.81 10.20 -8.29
C LYS A 22 24.33 10.26 -8.17
N ASP A 23 24.80 10.44 -6.94
CA ASP A 23 26.21 10.41 -6.59
C ASP A 23 26.49 9.14 -5.75
N TRP A 24 27.71 8.61 -5.88
CA TRP A 24 28.17 7.46 -5.08
C TRP A 24 28.73 7.92 -3.74
N TYR A 25 28.32 7.25 -2.66
CA TYR A 25 28.79 7.50 -1.31
C TYR A 25 29.34 6.22 -0.67
N ASP A 26 30.47 6.35 0.02
CA ASP A 26 31.09 5.27 0.78
C ASP A 26 30.34 5.01 2.09
N VAL A 27 30.03 3.74 2.36
CA VAL A 27 29.41 3.30 3.61
C VAL A 27 30.50 2.80 4.55
N LYS A 28 30.72 3.56 5.63
CA LYS A 28 31.74 3.24 6.65
C LYS A 28 31.14 2.62 7.91
N ALA A 29 31.76 1.55 8.39
CA ALA A 29 31.47 0.92 9.66
C ALA A 29 32.02 1.74 10.85
N PRO A 30 31.42 1.61 12.05
CA PRO A 30 31.96 2.15 13.29
C PRO A 30 33.40 1.67 13.57
N ALA A 31 34.13 2.41 14.41
CA ALA A 31 35.53 2.12 14.73
C ALA A 31 35.77 0.78 15.43
N MET A 32 34.70 0.09 15.84
CA MET A 32 34.73 -1.24 16.47
C MET A 32 35.07 -2.39 15.51
N PHE A 33 35.12 -2.13 14.20
CA PHE A 33 35.43 -3.15 13.18
C PHE A 33 36.76 -2.85 12.49
N ASN A 34 37.58 -3.90 12.29
CA ASN A 34 38.89 -3.79 11.64
C ASN A 34 38.75 -3.39 10.15
N ILE A 35 37.75 -3.91 9.45
CA ILE A 35 37.42 -3.51 8.07
C ILE A 35 36.27 -2.51 8.11
N ARG A 36 36.59 -1.25 7.82
CA ARG A 36 35.64 -0.14 7.96
C ARG A 36 34.96 0.25 6.66
N ASN A 37 35.50 -0.11 5.51
CA ASN A 37 34.86 0.19 4.23
C ASN A 37 33.98 -0.99 3.83
N ILE A 38 32.65 -0.82 3.87
CA ILE A 38 31.69 -1.90 3.60
C ILE A 38 31.35 -1.93 2.09
N GLY A 39 31.29 -0.77 1.44
CA GLY A 39 30.93 -0.64 0.03
C GLY A 39 30.42 0.75 -0.34
N LYS A 40 29.96 0.91 -1.57
CA LYS A 40 29.45 2.17 -2.12
C LYS A 40 27.94 2.10 -2.35
N THR A 41 27.26 3.22 -2.17
CA THR A 41 25.81 3.30 -2.38
C THR A 41 25.43 4.58 -3.12
N LEU A 42 24.44 4.49 -4.00
CA LEU A 42 23.95 5.60 -4.79
C LEU A 42 22.89 6.39 -4.03
N VAL A 43 23.03 7.71 -3.94
CA VAL A 43 22.01 8.62 -3.39
C VAL A 43 21.82 9.81 -4.31
N THR A 44 20.58 10.28 -4.44
CA THR A 44 20.27 11.46 -5.24
C THR A 44 20.91 12.70 -4.62
N ARG A 45 21.56 13.52 -5.45
CA ARG A 45 22.16 14.79 -5.03
C ARG A 45 21.10 15.69 -4.40
N THR A 46 21.52 16.48 -3.40
CA THR A 46 20.66 17.48 -2.75
C THR A 46 20.01 18.40 -3.79
N GLN A 47 18.68 18.51 -3.76
CA GLN A 47 17.92 19.42 -4.62
C GLN A 47 16.82 20.10 -3.80
N GLY A 48 16.80 21.44 -3.82
CA GLY A 48 15.88 22.23 -3.00
C GLY A 48 16.06 21.91 -1.51
N THR A 49 14.97 21.55 -0.85
CA THR A 49 14.94 21.19 0.60
C THR A 49 15.30 19.73 0.89
N LYS A 50 15.53 18.88 -0.13
CA LYS A 50 15.83 17.46 0.06
C LYS A 50 17.34 17.24 0.10
N ILE A 51 17.88 16.94 1.28
CA ILE A 51 19.33 16.79 1.51
C ILE A 51 19.77 15.34 1.25
N ALA A 52 20.85 15.15 0.50
CA ALA A 52 21.43 13.83 0.22
C ALA A 52 21.83 13.06 1.49
N SER A 53 22.20 13.76 2.56
CA SER A 53 22.51 13.16 3.86
C SER A 53 21.34 12.39 4.44
N ASP A 54 20.10 12.77 4.14
CA ASP A 54 18.90 12.15 4.70
C ASP A 54 18.53 10.87 3.94
N GLY A 55 18.97 10.75 2.68
CA GLY A 55 18.94 9.48 1.94
C GLY A 55 20.04 8.50 2.36
N LEU A 56 21.08 8.97 3.05
CA LEU A 56 22.18 8.16 3.59
C LEU A 56 21.95 7.80 5.07
N LYS A 57 21.47 8.76 5.87
CA LYS A 57 21.13 8.61 7.28
C LYS A 57 19.72 8.03 7.38
N GLY A 58 19.59 6.80 7.86
CA GLY A 58 18.29 6.14 7.99
C GLY A 58 17.96 5.12 6.90
N ARG A 59 18.94 4.68 6.07
CA ARG A 59 18.78 3.42 5.33
C ARG A 59 18.50 2.29 6.33
N VAL A 60 17.27 1.79 6.28
CA VAL A 60 16.73 0.92 7.31
C VAL A 60 17.25 -0.49 7.10
N PHE A 61 17.91 -1.02 8.14
CA PHE A 61 18.27 -2.43 8.25
C PHE A 61 17.28 -3.08 9.21
N GLU A 62 16.08 -3.29 8.70
CA GLU A 62 14.96 -3.93 9.38
C GLU A 62 14.64 -5.27 8.73
N THR A 63 13.92 -6.11 9.48
CA THR A 63 13.42 -7.37 8.97
C THR A 63 12.03 -7.14 8.41
N MET A 64 11.84 -7.45 7.13
CA MET A 64 10.51 -7.55 6.54
C MET A 64 9.91 -8.90 6.91
N ILE A 65 8.75 -8.88 7.55
CA ILE A 65 8.02 -10.09 7.93
C ILE A 65 6.74 -10.14 7.11
N GLU A 66 6.66 -11.14 6.22
CA GLU A 66 5.47 -11.42 5.43
C GLU A 66 4.75 -12.67 5.95
N ALA A 67 3.41 -12.64 5.93
CA ALA A 67 2.54 -13.77 6.19
C ALA A 67 1.39 -13.77 5.19
N HIS A 68 0.89 -14.97 4.84
CA HIS A 68 -0.32 -15.11 4.03
C HIS A 68 -1.20 -16.20 4.61
N VAL A 69 -2.51 -16.07 4.40
CA VAL A 69 -3.49 -17.05 4.85
C VAL A 69 -4.65 -17.15 3.88
N ASP A 70 -5.18 -18.35 3.73
CA ASP A 70 -6.39 -18.64 2.98
C ASP A 70 -7.54 -18.84 3.97
N VAL A 71 -8.54 -17.99 3.91
CA VAL A 71 -9.67 -17.99 4.85
C VAL A 71 -10.97 -17.90 4.07
N LYS A 72 -11.96 -18.66 4.53
CA LYS A 72 -13.32 -18.61 4.02
C LYS A 72 -14.17 -17.71 4.91
N THR A 73 -14.86 -16.75 4.32
CA THR A 73 -15.85 -15.90 5.00
C THR A 73 -17.17 -16.65 5.18
N THR A 74 -18.04 -16.13 6.04
CA THR A 74 -19.36 -16.71 6.37
C THR A 74 -20.29 -16.83 5.16
N ASP A 75 -20.30 -15.82 4.29
CA ASP A 75 -21.01 -15.77 3.00
C ASP A 75 -20.40 -16.67 1.90
N GLY A 76 -19.29 -17.35 2.18
CA GLY A 76 -18.73 -18.39 1.34
C GLY A 76 -17.70 -17.93 0.31
N TYR A 77 -17.23 -16.68 0.38
CA TYR A 77 -16.05 -16.26 -0.38
C TYR A 77 -14.79 -16.89 0.22
N LEU A 78 -13.88 -17.33 -0.64
CA LEU A 78 -12.57 -17.80 -0.22
C LEU A 78 -11.54 -16.75 -0.58
N LEU A 79 -10.91 -16.17 0.43
CA LEU A 79 -9.97 -15.05 0.32
C LEU A 79 -8.56 -15.50 0.69
N ARG A 80 -7.56 -15.01 -0.05
CA ARG A 80 -6.15 -15.09 0.32
C ARG A 80 -5.64 -13.71 0.70
N LEU A 81 -5.36 -13.51 1.97
CA LEU A 81 -4.86 -12.26 2.51
C LEU A 81 -3.33 -12.33 2.65
N PHE A 82 -2.66 -11.23 2.34
CA PHE A 82 -1.21 -11.05 2.51
C PHE A 82 -0.99 -9.89 3.48
N CYS A 83 -0.30 -10.15 4.59
CA CYS A 83 0.10 -9.15 5.56
C CYS A 83 1.62 -8.97 5.52
N VAL A 84 2.04 -7.72 5.67
CA VAL A 84 3.44 -7.31 5.76
C VAL A 84 3.60 -6.49 7.03
N GLY A 85 4.73 -6.64 7.71
CA GLY A 85 5.14 -5.76 8.80
C GLY A 85 6.64 -5.60 8.86
N PHE A 86 7.09 -4.46 9.41
CA PHE A 86 8.50 -4.13 9.54
C PHE A 86 8.92 -3.98 11.00
N THR A 87 10.10 -4.47 11.34
CA THR A 87 10.62 -4.41 12.71
C THR A 87 11.00 -2.99 13.11
N LYS A 88 10.32 -2.45 14.12
CA LYS A 88 10.54 -1.09 14.63
C LYS A 88 11.78 -1.02 15.50
N LYS A 89 12.58 0.03 15.28
CA LYS A 89 13.70 0.37 16.15
C LYS A 89 13.18 1.01 17.45
N ARG A 90 13.69 0.61 18.61
CA ARG A 90 13.36 1.26 19.89
C ARG A 90 14.04 2.63 20.00
N ASN A 91 13.40 3.61 20.65
CA ASN A 91 13.92 4.99 20.76
C ASN A 91 15.31 5.04 21.41
N ASN A 92 15.57 4.19 22.41
CA ASN A 92 16.85 4.16 23.14
C ASN A 92 17.88 3.20 22.52
N GLN A 93 17.65 2.69 21.30
CA GLN A 93 18.53 1.72 20.66
C GLN A 93 19.70 2.40 19.94
N ILE A 94 20.92 2.18 20.44
CA ILE A 94 22.16 2.71 19.84
C ILE A 94 22.47 2.00 18.51
N ARG A 95 22.17 0.69 18.42
CA ARG A 95 22.39 -0.11 17.19
C ARG A 95 21.55 0.43 16.03
N LYS A 96 22.15 0.49 14.84
CA LYS A 96 21.47 0.94 13.61
C LYS A 96 20.49 -0.12 13.06
N THR A 97 20.75 -1.40 13.33
CA THR A 97 19.96 -2.54 12.83
C THR A 97 18.90 -2.98 13.84
N SER A 98 17.70 -3.30 13.38
CA SER A 98 16.58 -3.87 14.17
C SER A 98 16.19 -5.27 13.66
N TYR A 99 17.16 -6.18 13.56
CA TYR A 99 16.85 -7.53 13.10
C TYR A 99 16.15 -8.38 14.16
N ALA A 100 15.07 -9.06 13.75
CA ALA A 100 14.42 -10.08 14.55
C ALA A 100 15.11 -11.43 14.31
N GLN A 101 15.27 -12.23 15.36
CA GLN A 101 15.79 -13.59 15.21
C GLN A 101 14.76 -14.48 14.50
N HIS A 102 15.23 -15.55 13.86
CA HIS A 102 14.37 -16.47 13.10
C HIS A 102 13.19 -17.02 13.91
N GLN A 103 13.41 -17.35 15.18
CA GLN A 103 12.35 -17.83 16.06
C GLN A 103 11.28 -16.76 16.34
N GLN A 104 11.70 -15.51 16.53
CA GLN A 104 10.78 -14.37 16.71
C GLN A 104 9.96 -14.14 15.43
N VAL A 105 10.59 -14.21 14.25
CA VAL A 105 9.90 -14.11 12.96
C VAL A 105 8.84 -15.20 12.81
N ARG A 106 9.14 -16.46 13.18
CA ARG A 106 8.17 -17.57 13.16
C ARG A 106 6.99 -17.32 14.09
N GLN A 107 7.25 -16.84 15.31
CA GLN A 107 6.20 -16.53 16.28
C GLN A 107 5.32 -15.36 15.80
N ILE A 108 5.90 -14.31 15.22
CA ILE A 108 5.17 -13.18 14.63
C ILE A 108 4.30 -13.65 13.47
N ARG A 109 4.83 -14.47 12.56
CA ARG A 109 4.03 -15.05 11.46
C ARG A 109 2.86 -15.89 11.98
N LYS A 110 3.07 -16.67 13.04
CA LYS A 110 1.99 -17.46 13.66
C LYS A 110 0.87 -16.56 14.18
N LYS A 111 1.21 -15.50 14.93
CA LYS A 111 0.23 -14.51 15.43
C LYS A 111 -0.46 -13.75 14.30
N MET A 112 0.27 -13.36 13.25
CA MET A 112 -0.31 -12.72 12.06
C MET A 112 -1.40 -13.59 11.44
N MET A 113 -1.08 -14.86 11.16
CA MET A 113 -2.05 -15.79 10.56
C MET A 113 -3.25 -16.06 11.46
N GLU A 114 -3.03 -16.19 12.77
CA GLU A 114 -4.09 -16.42 13.75
C GLU A 114 -5.10 -15.25 13.81
N ILE A 115 -4.60 -14.01 13.90
CA ILE A 115 -5.45 -12.81 13.93
C ILE A 115 -6.22 -12.65 12.61
N MET A 116 -5.53 -12.81 11.48
CA MET A 116 -6.16 -12.72 10.16
C MET A 116 -7.26 -13.78 9.97
N THR A 117 -7.03 -15.01 10.47
CA THR A 117 -8.03 -16.08 10.39
C THR A 117 -9.24 -15.75 11.24
N ARG A 118 -9.02 -15.32 12.50
CA ARG A 118 -10.09 -14.97 13.43
C ARG A 118 -10.96 -13.83 12.89
N GLU A 119 -10.36 -12.75 12.38
CA GLU A 119 -11.09 -11.56 11.92
C GLU A 119 -11.88 -11.77 10.62
N VAL A 120 -11.48 -12.72 9.78
CA VAL A 120 -12.13 -12.98 8.48
C VAL A 120 -13.12 -14.14 8.57
N GLN A 121 -12.87 -15.15 9.39
CA GLN A 121 -13.74 -16.33 9.50
C GLN A 121 -15.09 -16.02 10.16
N THR A 122 -15.14 -15.01 11.05
CA THR A 122 -16.36 -14.63 11.77
C THR A 122 -17.25 -13.63 11.05
N ASN A 123 -16.81 -13.09 9.90
CA ASN A 123 -17.43 -11.92 9.28
C ASN A 123 -17.75 -12.15 7.79
N ASP A 124 -18.81 -11.48 7.31
CA ASP A 124 -19.17 -11.44 5.90
C ASP A 124 -18.25 -10.49 5.11
N LEU A 125 -18.27 -10.58 3.78
CA LEU A 125 -17.41 -9.76 2.92
C LEU A 125 -17.58 -8.24 3.14
N LYS A 126 -18.81 -7.77 3.40
CA LYS A 126 -19.10 -6.34 3.70
C LYS A 126 -18.32 -5.87 4.93
N GLU A 127 -18.36 -6.65 5.99
CA GLU A 127 -17.68 -6.31 7.25
C GLU A 127 -16.17 -6.45 7.14
N VAL A 128 -15.67 -7.45 6.42
CA VAL A 128 -14.23 -7.60 6.13
C VAL A 128 -13.70 -6.38 5.39
N VAL A 129 -14.42 -5.87 4.39
CA VAL A 129 -14.04 -4.64 3.67
C VAL A 129 -14.04 -3.42 4.60
N ASN A 130 -15.04 -3.29 5.48
CA ASN A 130 -15.09 -2.20 6.45
C ASN A 130 -13.92 -2.22 7.45
N LYS A 131 -13.38 -3.40 7.79
CA LYS A 131 -12.16 -3.54 8.60
C LYS A 131 -10.88 -3.20 7.83
N LEU A 132 -10.86 -3.44 6.51
CA LEU A 132 -9.70 -3.17 5.66
C LEU A 132 -9.50 -1.68 5.35
N ILE A 133 -10.57 -0.89 5.23
CA ILE A 133 -10.49 0.56 4.93
C ILE A 133 -9.65 1.33 5.99
N PRO A 134 -9.93 1.22 7.30
CA PRO A 134 -9.11 1.84 8.34
C PRO A 134 -7.89 0.98 8.76
N ASP A 135 -7.70 -0.17 8.11
CA ASP A 135 -6.71 -1.20 8.40
C ASP A 135 -6.67 -1.62 9.89
N SER A 136 -7.84 -2.01 10.43
CA SER A 136 -7.95 -2.44 11.83
C SER A 136 -7.16 -3.73 12.09
N ILE A 137 -7.14 -4.65 11.11
CA ILE A 137 -6.40 -5.91 11.17
C ILE A 137 -4.91 -5.65 11.35
N GLY A 138 -4.31 -4.71 10.60
CA GLY A 138 -2.91 -4.34 10.74
C GLY A 138 -2.57 -3.82 12.14
N LYS A 139 -3.42 -2.96 12.71
CA LYS A 139 -3.25 -2.38 14.05
C LYS A 139 -3.36 -3.43 15.16
N ASP A 140 -4.27 -4.38 15.02
CA ASP A 140 -4.42 -5.47 16.00
C ASP A 140 -3.20 -6.40 15.98
N ILE A 141 -2.64 -6.67 14.79
CA ILE A 141 -1.38 -7.41 14.65
C ILE A 141 -0.22 -6.65 15.31
N GLU A 142 -0.10 -5.33 15.08
CA GLU A 142 0.94 -4.49 15.70
C GLU A 142 0.89 -4.59 17.23
N LYS A 143 -0.31 -4.40 17.81
CA LYS A 143 -0.51 -4.50 19.27
C LYS A 143 -0.19 -5.90 19.80
N ALA A 144 -0.63 -6.96 19.13
CA ALA A 144 -0.41 -8.33 19.60
C ALA A 144 1.06 -8.80 19.45
N CYS A 145 1.78 -8.29 18.45
CA CYS A 145 3.17 -8.63 18.19
C CYS A 145 4.17 -7.83 19.04
N GLN A 146 3.74 -6.71 19.64
CA GLN A 146 4.57 -5.84 20.49
C GLN A 146 5.31 -6.59 21.61
N SER A 147 4.69 -7.65 22.15
CA SER A 147 5.29 -8.51 23.18
C SER A 147 6.48 -9.35 22.68
N ILE A 148 6.55 -9.68 21.39
CA ILE A 148 7.64 -10.48 20.79
C ILE A 148 8.73 -9.55 20.26
N TYR A 149 8.34 -8.65 19.35
CA TYR A 149 9.21 -7.64 18.76
C TYR A 149 8.35 -6.46 18.32
N PRO A 150 8.74 -5.20 18.62
CA PRO A 150 7.97 -4.05 18.19
C PRO A 150 7.94 -3.95 16.67
N LEU A 151 6.74 -3.82 16.09
CA LEU A 151 6.56 -3.65 14.65
C LEU A 151 6.12 -2.21 14.33
N HIS A 152 6.24 -1.82 13.07
CA HIS A 152 5.63 -0.64 12.47
C HIS A 152 5.29 -0.96 11.02
N ASP A 153 4.47 -0.11 10.42
CA ASP A 153 4.00 -0.28 9.04
C ASP A 153 3.48 -1.70 8.81
N VAL A 154 2.59 -2.13 9.71
CA VAL A 154 1.89 -3.41 9.61
C VAL A 154 0.58 -3.17 8.87
N PHE A 155 0.46 -3.74 7.68
CA PHE A 155 -0.72 -3.58 6.84
C PHE A 155 -1.03 -4.82 6.01
N VAL A 156 -2.29 -4.93 5.59
CA VAL A 156 -2.71 -5.93 4.60
C VAL A 156 -2.30 -5.45 3.21
N ARG A 157 -1.18 -5.98 2.69
CA ARG A 157 -0.62 -5.60 1.38
C ARG A 157 -1.53 -5.97 0.21
N LYS A 158 -2.20 -7.12 0.30
CA LYS A 158 -3.03 -7.63 -0.80
C LYS A 158 -4.10 -8.57 -0.28
N VAL A 159 -5.30 -8.46 -0.83
CA VAL A 159 -6.36 -9.47 -0.70
C VAL A 159 -6.65 -10.01 -2.10
N LYS A 160 -6.63 -11.33 -2.25
CA LYS A 160 -7.04 -12.03 -3.48
C LYS A 160 -8.33 -12.80 -3.21
N MET A 161 -9.26 -12.75 -4.13
CA MET A 161 -10.44 -13.61 -4.10
C MET A 161 -10.13 -14.88 -4.90
N LEU A 162 -10.15 -16.04 -4.24
CA LEU A 162 -9.88 -17.34 -4.85
C LEU A 162 -11.15 -18.01 -5.35
N LYS A 163 -12.24 -17.93 -4.57
CA LYS A 163 -13.53 -18.51 -4.93
C LYS A 163 -14.65 -17.54 -4.58
N LYS A 164 -15.59 -17.40 -5.50
CA LYS A 164 -16.88 -16.71 -5.29
C LYS A 164 -17.97 -17.75 -5.06
N PRO A 165 -18.93 -17.51 -4.14
CA PRO A 165 -20.12 -18.32 -4.04
C PRO A 165 -20.97 -18.18 -5.31
N LYS A 166 -21.99 -19.05 -5.45
CA LYS A 166 -22.94 -18.94 -6.56
C LYS A 166 -23.63 -17.58 -6.47
N PHE A 167 -23.77 -16.91 -7.61
CA PHE A 167 -24.38 -15.59 -7.68
C PHE A 167 -25.86 -15.65 -7.28
N GLU A 168 -26.25 -14.82 -6.31
CA GLU A 168 -27.61 -14.68 -5.84
C GLU A 168 -28.00 -13.20 -5.90
N LEU A 169 -29.07 -12.89 -6.66
CA LEU A 169 -29.50 -11.51 -6.89
C LEU A 169 -29.93 -10.81 -5.59
N GLY A 170 -30.53 -11.54 -4.64
CA GLY A 170 -30.95 -11.01 -3.33
C GLY A 170 -29.78 -10.45 -2.52
N LYS A 171 -28.70 -11.23 -2.37
CA LYS A 171 -27.47 -10.78 -1.68
C LYS A 171 -26.82 -9.58 -2.35
N LEU A 172 -26.93 -9.46 -3.67
CA LEU A 172 -26.41 -8.29 -4.37
C LEU A 172 -27.26 -7.04 -4.06
N MET A 173 -28.59 -7.17 -4.10
CA MET A 173 -29.49 -6.07 -3.80
C MET A 173 -29.37 -5.61 -2.34
N GLU A 174 -29.09 -6.51 -1.39
CA GLU A 174 -28.79 -6.13 0.00
C GLU A 174 -27.50 -5.30 0.13
N LEU A 175 -26.48 -5.59 -0.68
CA LEU A 175 -25.23 -4.81 -0.69
C LEU A 175 -25.40 -3.41 -1.32
N HIS A 176 -26.34 -3.25 -2.26
CA HIS A 176 -26.62 -2.00 -2.96
C HIS A 176 -27.86 -1.24 -2.44
N GLY A 177 -28.66 -1.85 -1.57
CA GLY A 177 -29.98 -1.36 -1.14
C GLY A 177 -29.99 -0.36 0.02
N GLU A 178 -28.87 -0.21 0.73
CA GLU A 178 -28.73 0.77 1.82
C GLU A 178 -27.98 2.02 1.34
N GLY A 179 -28.65 2.80 0.50
CA GLY A 179 -28.14 4.07 -0.04
C GLY A 179 -29.24 5.11 -0.26
N SER A 180 -30.34 5.02 0.49
CA SER A 180 -31.46 5.98 0.41
C SER A 180 -31.91 6.38 1.80
N SER A 181 -31.02 7.03 2.56
CA SER A 181 -31.42 7.82 3.73
C SER A 181 -30.72 9.18 3.71
N SER A 182 -31.47 10.15 3.17
CA SER A 182 -31.43 11.60 3.42
C SER A 182 -30.11 12.37 3.25
N GLY A 183 -29.98 13.01 2.08
CA GLY A 183 -29.10 14.17 1.90
C GLY A 183 -29.10 14.66 0.45
N LYS A 184 -30.05 15.55 0.11
CA LYS A 184 -30.13 16.36 -1.13
C LYS A 184 -29.64 15.68 -2.43
N ALA A 185 -30.61 15.32 -3.26
CA ALA A 185 -30.39 15.05 -4.67
C ALA A 185 -29.77 16.28 -5.36
N THR A 186 -28.45 16.25 -5.57
CA THR A 186 -27.81 16.85 -6.74
C THR A 186 -27.32 15.68 -7.57
N GLY A 187 -27.90 15.56 -8.77
CA GLY A 187 -27.86 14.38 -9.61
C GLY A 187 -26.46 13.83 -9.86
N ASP A 188 -26.34 12.53 -9.66
CA ASP A 188 -25.58 11.65 -10.54
C ASP A 188 -26.17 10.25 -10.36
N GLU A 189 -27.06 9.87 -11.29
CA GLU A 189 -27.58 8.52 -11.43
C GLU A 189 -26.45 7.60 -11.87
N THR A 190 -25.70 7.09 -10.90
CA THR A 190 -24.70 6.06 -11.17
C THR A 190 -25.40 4.73 -11.38
N GLY A 191 -25.60 4.37 -12.66
CA GLY A 191 -25.91 3.00 -13.08
C GLY A 191 -27.18 2.79 -13.90
N ALA A 192 -27.87 3.83 -14.35
CA ALA A 192 -28.95 3.67 -15.32
C ALA A 192 -28.39 3.37 -16.72
N LYS A 193 -28.95 2.37 -17.41
CA LYS A 193 -28.67 2.13 -18.83
C LYS A 193 -29.26 3.33 -19.61
N VAL A 194 -28.39 4.24 -20.03
CA VAL A 194 -28.79 5.36 -20.88
C VAL A 194 -29.29 4.79 -22.20
N GLU A 195 -30.60 4.88 -22.45
CA GLU A 195 -31.14 4.64 -23.79
C GLU A 195 -30.64 5.76 -24.70
N ARG A 196 -29.71 5.42 -25.60
CA ARG A 196 -29.32 6.33 -26.69
C ARG A 196 -30.49 6.37 -27.67
N ALA A 197 -31.15 7.52 -27.78
CA ALA A 197 -32.06 7.78 -28.88
C ALA A 197 -31.29 7.69 -30.22
N ASP A 198 -31.90 7.06 -31.22
CA ASP A 198 -31.32 6.89 -32.56
C ASP A 198 -30.97 8.26 -33.17
N GLY A 199 -29.67 8.51 -33.34
CA GLY A 199 -29.15 9.76 -33.91
C GLY A 199 -28.19 10.56 -33.02
N TYR A 200 -27.81 10.06 -31.83
CA TYR A 200 -26.79 10.74 -31.02
C TYR A 200 -25.37 10.52 -31.57
N GLU A 201 -24.83 11.52 -32.27
CA GLU A 201 -23.42 11.59 -32.62
C GLU A 201 -22.64 12.32 -31.51
N PRO A 202 -21.64 11.69 -30.87
CA PRO A 202 -20.88 12.34 -29.81
C PRO A 202 -20.04 13.49 -30.38
N PRO A 203 -19.97 14.64 -29.68
CA PRO A 203 -19.23 15.80 -30.17
C PRO A 203 -17.74 15.46 -30.34
N VAL A 204 -17.20 15.82 -31.50
CA VAL A 204 -15.79 15.58 -31.86
C VAL A 204 -14.90 16.38 -30.90
N GLN A 205 -14.03 15.66 -30.18
CA GLN A 205 -13.12 16.24 -29.20
C GLN A 205 -12.11 17.16 -29.92
N GLU A 206 -12.17 18.45 -29.66
CA GLU A 206 -11.17 19.40 -30.16
C GLU A 206 -9.86 19.24 -29.36
N SER A 207 -9.02 18.34 -29.89
CA SER A 207 -7.60 18.12 -29.60
C SER A 207 -7.20 17.27 -28.37
N VAL A 208 -6.13 16.49 -28.60
CA VAL A 208 -5.48 15.49 -27.75
C VAL A 208 -4.49 16.12 -26.76
#